data_AF-A0A6M2A9V6-F1
#
_entry.id   AF-A0A6M2A9V6-F1
#
_cell.length_a   1.000
_cell.length_b   1.000
_cell.length_c   1.000
_cell.angle_alpha   90.00
_cell.angle_beta   90.00
_cell.angle_gamma   90.00
#
_symmetry.space_group_name_H-M   'P 1'
#
loop_
_entity.id
_entity.type
_entity.pdbx_description
1 polymer ?
#
loop_
_entity_poly.entity_id
_entity_poly.type
_entity_poly.pdbx_seq_one_letter_code
_entity_poly.pdbx_strand_id
1 'polypeptide(L)'
;MAKLTDLLQNRFRKKEKSKMSELAEKTSKGDLTVFSGMFGVGKISDKDKETLEELLEKYALEGSEDVSKDLTHLISITSEVKAIQTQAAILHGERIKRAQSILKRYRDGAFTAWLLATYGNRQTPYNFLQYYEFYTLVPKTLHPTIESMPRQAIYTLASREGEQEKKEEIIRNYQGETKQELITKIRTIFPLKDDDGRRENIGDSTCKALDRLLQGFRDRAPKINEKQKGILLDQIQKLTNLIKECSQKR
;
A
#
# COMPACT_ATOMS: atom_id res chain seq x y z
N MET A 1 -44.57 -1.96 -52.66
CA MET A 1 -43.13 -2.26 -52.68
C MET A 1 -42.23 -1.14 -52.09
N ALA A 2 -42.70 0.11 -51.90
CA ALA A 2 -41.85 1.21 -51.39
C ALA A 2 -41.52 1.17 -49.88
N LYS A 3 -42.37 0.56 -49.04
CA LYS A 3 -42.14 0.49 -47.57
C LYS A 3 -41.03 -0.49 -47.16
N LEU A 4 -40.71 -1.49 -48.00
CA LEU A 4 -39.68 -2.48 -47.70
C LEU A 4 -38.27 -1.93 -47.97
N THR A 5 -38.13 -1.13 -49.02
CA THR A 5 -36.88 -0.43 -49.37
C THR A 5 -36.51 0.63 -48.33
N ASP A 6 -37.48 1.34 -47.75
CA ASP A 6 -37.25 2.31 -46.67
C ASP A 6 -36.82 1.66 -45.35
N LEU A 7 -37.40 0.49 -45.02
CA LEU A 7 -37.00 -0.29 -43.84
C LEU A 7 -35.58 -0.87 -43.98
N LEU A 8 -35.18 -1.25 -45.20
CA LEU A 8 -33.83 -1.73 -45.49
C LEU A 8 -32.80 -0.59 -45.51
N GLN A 9 -33.13 0.57 -46.08
CA GLN A 9 -32.23 1.74 -46.07
C GLN A 9 -32.03 2.32 -44.66
N ASN A 10 -33.04 2.26 -43.79
CA ASN A 10 -32.90 2.69 -42.40
C ASN A 10 -32.09 1.71 -41.52
N ARG A 11 -31.97 0.43 -41.91
CA ARG A 11 -31.02 -0.50 -41.26
C ARG A 11 -29.57 -0.26 -41.68
N PHE A 12 -29.31 0.16 -42.91
CA PHE A 12 -27.96 0.45 -43.40
C PHE A 12 -27.42 1.85 -43.03
N ARG A 13 -28.28 2.75 -42.52
CA ARG A 13 -27.89 4.10 -42.08
C ARG A 13 -27.61 4.26 -40.59
N LYS A 14 -27.72 3.20 -39.78
CA LYS A 14 -26.96 3.15 -38.52
C LYS A 14 -25.50 2.93 -38.91
N LYS A 15 -24.76 4.02 -39.10
CA LYS A 15 -23.30 4.01 -39.02
C LYS A 15 -22.95 3.46 -37.64
N GLU A 16 -22.78 2.15 -37.52
CA GLU A 16 -21.96 1.58 -36.48
C GLU A 16 -20.62 2.30 -36.61
N LYS A 17 -20.35 3.22 -35.69
CA LYS A 17 -18.99 3.72 -35.51
C LYS A 17 -18.15 2.47 -35.34
N SER A 18 -17.21 2.24 -36.26
CA SER A 18 -16.26 1.13 -36.14
C SER A 18 -15.73 1.14 -34.71
N LYS A 19 -15.69 -0.03 -34.04
CA LYS A 19 -15.11 -0.17 -32.69
C LYS A 19 -13.74 0.51 -32.59
N MET A 20 -13.01 0.61 -33.69
CA MET A 20 -11.73 1.31 -33.82
C MET A 20 -11.84 2.83 -33.76
N SER A 21 -12.91 3.42 -34.31
CA SER A 21 -13.23 4.85 -34.22
C SER A 21 -13.73 5.24 -32.82
N GLU A 22 -14.53 4.38 -32.17
CA GLU A 22 -14.92 4.59 -30.77
C GLU A 22 -13.74 4.39 -29.81
N LEU A 23 -12.87 3.40 -30.07
CA LEU A 23 -11.61 3.27 -29.34
C LEU A 23 -10.77 4.53 -29.54
N ALA A 24 -10.53 4.99 -30.78
CA ALA A 24 -9.72 6.17 -31.05
C ALA A 24 -10.26 7.45 -30.40
N GLU A 25 -11.57 7.68 -30.44
CA GLU A 25 -12.20 8.80 -29.72
C GLU A 25 -12.00 8.66 -28.19
N LYS A 26 -12.20 7.48 -27.61
CA LYS A 26 -12.01 7.26 -26.17
C LYS A 26 -10.53 7.32 -25.73
N THR A 27 -9.59 6.93 -26.59
CA THR A 27 -8.14 7.08 -26.36
C THR A 27 -7.72 8.54 -26.43
N SER A 28 -8.26 9.31 -27.40
CA SER A 28 -8.00 10.76 -27.52
C SER A 28 -8.58 11.58 -26.36
N LYS A 29 -9.67 11.10 -25.73
CA LYS A 29 -10.29 11.71 -24.55
C LYS A 29 -9.68 11.26 -23.22
N GLY A 30 -8.76 10.28 -23.24
CA GLY A 30 -8.14 9.73 -22.04
C GLY A 30 -9.03 8.79 -21.22
N ASP A 31 -10.21 8.41 -21.75
CA ASP A 31 -11.22 7.57 -21.10
C ASP A 31 -10.90 6.06 -21.18
N LEU A 32 -9.99 5.66 -22.06
CA LEU A 32 -9.41 4.32 -22.04
C LEU A 32 -8.14 4.34 -21.20
N THR A 33 -8.30 4.23 -19.88
CA THR A 33 -7.22 3.66 -19.09
C THR A 33 -7.03 2.22 -19.57
N VAL A 34 -5.78 1.78 -19.74
CA VAL A 34 -5.37 0.41 -20.13
C VAL A 34 -5.84 -0.68 -19.12
N PHE A 35 -6.68 -0.27 -18.18
CA PHE A 35 -6.98 -0.89 -16.93
C PHE A 35 -8.45 -1.35 -16.82
N SER A 36 -9.34 -0.95 -17.75
CA SER A 36 -10.78 -1.32 -17.69
C SER A 36 -11.10 -2.82 -17.82
N GLY A 37 -10.09 -3.67 -18.07
CA GLY A 37 -10.20 -5.13 -18.04
C GLY A 37 -9.05 -5.82 -17.29
N MET A 38 -8.26 -5.08 -16.50
CA MET A 38 -7.04 -5.60 -15.88
C MET A 38 -7.19 -5.99 -14.41
N PHE A 39 -8.32 -5.64 -13.79
CA PHE A 39 -8.52 -5.84 -12.35
C PHE A 39 -9.44 -7.03 -12.10
N GLY A 40 -8.83 -8.21 -11.97
CA GLY A 40 -9.52 -9.38 -11.46
C GLY A 40 -9.64 -9.32 -9.94
N VAL A 41 -10.64 -10.00 -9.39
CA VAL A 41 -10.66 -10.32 -7.95
C VAL A 41 -9.65 -11.44 -7.74
N GLY A 42 -8.50 -11.12 -7.17
CA GLY A 42 -7.44 -12.08 -6.88
C GLY A 42 -7.86 -13.09 -5.79
N LYS A 43 -7.36 -14.32 -5.88
CA LYS A 43 -7.59 -15.35 -4.85
C LYS A 43 -6.95 -14.91 -3.54
N ILE A 44 -7.70 -14.97 -2.44
CA ILE A 44 -7.18 -14.69 -1.10
C ILE A 44 -6.18 -15.79 -0.68
N SER A 45 -5.15 -15.43 0.10
CA SER A 45 -4.15 -16.41 0.58
C SER A 45 -4.78 -17.37 1.61
N ASP A 46 -4.23 -18.58 1.75
CA ASP A 46 -4.77 -19.54 2.72
C ASP A 46 -4.62 -19.06 4.17
N LYS A 47 -3.53 -18.36 4.50
CA LYS A 47 -3.36 -17.69 5.80
C LYS A 47 -4.38 -16.59 6.07
N ASP A 48 -4.79 -15.83 5.06
CA ASP A 48 -5.87 -14.87 5.24
C ASP A 48 -7.19 -15.59 5.55
N LYS A 49 -7.45 -16.76 4.95
CA LYS A 49 -8.65 -17.55 5.25
C LYS A 49 -8.61 -18.08 6.68
N GLU A 50 -7.49 -18.64 7.10
CA GLU A 50 -7.26 -19.08 8.49
C GLU A 50 -7.50 -17.91 9.46
N THR A 51 -6.97 -16.72 9.15
CA THR A 51 -7.19 -15.52 9.98
C THR A 51 -8.66 -15.11 10.05
N LEU A 52 -9.41 -15.23 8.95
CA LEU A 52 -10.84 -14.92 8.90
C LEU A 52 -11.67 -15.98 9.65
N GLU A 53 -11.28 -17.24 9.58
CA GLU A 53 -11.88 -18.35 10.31
C GLU A 53 -11.67 -18.17 11.81
N GLU A 54 -10.43 -17.94 12.25
CA GLU A 54 -10.09 -17.61 13.65
C GLU A 54 -10.85 -16.37 14.15
N LEU A 55 -11.03 -15.36 13.30
CA LEU A 55 -11.81 -14.17 13.64
C LEU A 55 -13.27 -14.53 13.91
N LEU A 56 -13.88 -15.34 13.06
CA LEU A 56 -15.27 -15.75 13.26
C LEU A 56 -15.42 -16.62 14.51
N GLU A 57 -14.54 -17.60 14.72
CA GLU A 57 -14.57 -18.47 15.90
C GLU A 57 -14.38 -17.68 17.19
N LYS A 58 -13.41 -16.76 17.22
CA LYS A 58 -13.08 -15.96 18.41
C LYS A 58 -14.20 -15.02 18.83
N TYR A 59 -14.96 -14.51 17.87
CA TYR A 59 -16.01 -13.50 18.12
C TYR A 59 -17.43 -14.05 17.95
N ALA A 60 -17.58 -15.37 17.75
CA ALA A 60 -18.87 -16.03 17.73
C ALA A 60 -19.57 -15.95 19.10
N LEU A 61 -20.85 -15.63 19.10
CA LEU A 61 -21.70 -15.76 20.27
C LEU A 61 -22.26 -17.18 20.37
N GLU A 62 -22.69 -17.60 21.57
CA GLU A 62 -23.44 -18.84 21.71
C GLU A 62 -24.72 -18.76 20.86
N GLY A 63 -24.91 -19.75 19.97
CA GLY A 63 -26.01 -19.76 18.99
C GLY A 63 -25.70 -19.11 17.65
N SER A 64 -24.42 -18.79 17.35
CA SER A 64 -24.00 -18.40 16.00
C SER A 64 -24.21 -19.56 15.02
N GLU A 65 -25.30 -19.53 14.27
CA GLU A 65 -25.52 -20.43 13.14
C GLU A 65 -24.77 -19.90 11.91
N ASP A 66 -24.37 -20.78 10.99
CA ASP A 66 -23.82 -20.45 9.67
C ASP A 66 -22.40 -19.85 9.57
N VAL A 67 -21.50 -20.08 10.55
CA VAL A 67 -20.07 -19.66 10.50
C VAL A 67 -19.37 -19.97 9.16
N SER A 68 -19.64 -21.14 8.57
CA SER A 68 -19.06 -21.54 7.28
C SER A 68 -19.55 -20.69 6.09
N LYS A 69 -20.82 -20.28 6.10
CA LYS A 69 -21.36 -19.38 5.06
C LYS A 69 -20.79 -17.98 5.23
N ASP A 70 -20.72 -17.50 6.47
CA ASP A 70 -20.14 -16.19 6.79
C ASP A 70 -18.65 -16.12 6.43
N LEU A 71 -17.90 -17.19 6.65
CA LEU A 71 -16.51 -17.30 6.21
C LEU A 71 -16.39 -17.14 4.68
N THR A 72 -17.27 -17.80 3.94
CA THR A 72 -17.31 -17.70 2.47
C THR A 72 -17.61 -16.28 2.01
N HIS A 73 -18.57 -15.60 2.65
CA HIS A 73 -18.90 -14.21 2.35
C HIS A 73 -17.77 -13.24 2.71
N LEU A 74 -17.15 -13.41 3.89
CA LEU A 74 -16.03 -12.57 4.32
C LEU A 74 -14.81 -12.74 3.42
N ILE A 75 -14.55 -13.95 2.92
CA ILE A 75 -13.51 -14.19 1.91
C ILE A 75 -13.78 -13.37 0.65
N SER A 76 -15.02 -13.40 0.13
CA SER A 76 -15.41 -12.62 -1.06
C SER A 76 -15.22 -11.12 -0.81
N ILE A 77 -15.82 -10.59 0.26
CA ILE A 77 -15.73 -9.17 0.61
C ILE A 77 -14.28 -8.73 0.78
N THR A 78 -13.46 -9.54 1.46
CA THR A 78 -12.04 -9.22 1.68
C THR A 78 -11.27 -9.17 0.36
N SER A 79 -11.53 -10.11 -0.55
CA SER A 79 -10.90 -10.12 -1.88
C SER A 79 -11.29 -8.90 -2.72
N GLU A 80 -12.55 -8.47 -2.67
CA GLU A 80 -13.05 -7.26 -3.33
C GLU A 80 -12.41 -6.00 -2.74
N VAL A 81 -12.35 -5.89 -1.42
CA VAL A 81 -11.69 -4.76 -0.74
C VAL A 81 -10.22 -4.67 -1.13
N LYS A 82 -9.49 -5.80 -1.17
CA LYS A 82 -8.08 -5.83 -1.63
C LYS A 82 -7.96 -5.38 -3.09
N ALA A 83 -8.86 -5.86 -3.97
CA ALA A 83 -8.88 -5.47 -5.38
C ALA A 83 -9.15 -3.97 -5.56
N ILE A 84 -10.14 -3.40 -4.87
CA ILE A 84 -10.46 -1.95 -4.88
C ILE A 84 -9.23 -1.13 -4.44
N GLN A 85 -8.54 -1.56 -3.38
CA GLN A 85 -7.32 -0.88 -2.94
C GLN A 85 -6.21 -0.93 -3.99
N THR A 86 -6.06 -2.04 -4.72
CA THR A 86 -5.10 -2.13 -5.83
C THR A 86 -5.45 -1.16 -6.95
N GLN A 87 -6.71 -1.18 -7.35
CA GLN A 87 -7.23 -0.30 -8.39
C GLN A 87 -6.99 1.16 -8.04
N ALA A 88 -7.32 1.57 -6.82
CA ALA A 88 -7.11 2.93 -6.35
C ALA A 88 -5.63 3.33 -6.44
N ALA A 89 -4.71 2.49 -5.95
CA ALA A 89 -3.29 2.80 -5.98
C ALA A 89 -2.75 2.97 -7.40
N ILE A 90 -3.15 2.10 -8.32
CA ILE A 90 -2.74 2.14 -9.73
C ILE A 90 -3.32 3.37 -10.43
N LEU A 91 -4.62 3.62 -10.29
CA LEU A 91 -5.30 4.72 -10.94
C LEU A 91 -4.77 6.07 -10.46
N HIS A 92 -4.59 6.24 -9.14
CA HIS A 92 -3.97 7.44 -8.61
C HIS A 92 -2.51 7.57 -9.06
N GLY A 93 -1.71 6.51 -8.97
CA GLY A 93 -0.31 6.54 -9.36
C GLY A 93 -0.10 6.94 -10.83
N GLU A 94 -0.92 6.43 -11.75
CA GLU A 94 -0.93 6.82 -13.16
C GLU A 94 -1.16 8.34 -13.33
N ARG A 95 -2.20 8.87 -12.67
CA ARG A 95 -2.58 10.30 -12.77
C ARG A 95 -1.51 11.20 -12.14
N ILE A 96 -0.95 10.78 -11.01
CA ILE A 96 0.16 11.46 -10.35
C ILE A 96 1.39 11.47 -11.28
N LYS A 97 1.68 10.36 -11.98
CA LYS A 97 2.78 10.31 -12.95
C LYS A 97 2.58 11.29 -14.11
N ARG A 98 1.36 11.40 -14.63
CA ARG A 98 1.00 12.38 -15.67
C ARG A 98 1.19 13.82 -15.17
N ALA A 99 0.71 14.12 -13.96
CA ALA A 99 0.89 15.43 -13.33
C ALA A 99 2.38 15.74 -13.11
N GLN A 100 3.18 14.77 -12.67
CA GLN A 100 4.63 14.90 -12.53
C GLN A 100 5.26 15.30 -13.87
N SER A 101 4.91 14.63 -14.97
CA SER A 101 5.44 14.96 -16.31
C SER A 101 5.06 16.37 -16.77
N ILE A 102 3.86 16.87 -16.47
CA ILE A 102 3.45 18.24 -16.79
C ILE A 102 4.28 19.25 -15.98
N LEU A 103 4.42 18.98 -14.68
CA LEU A 103 5.01 19.91 -13.71
C LEU A 103 6.55 19.94 -13.75
N LYS A 104 7.21 18.98 -14.43
CA LYS A 104 8.66 18.99 -14.68
C LYS A 104 9.18 20.26 -15.38
N ARG A 105 8.32 20.98 -16.11
CA ARG A 105 8.67 22.21 -16.84
C ARG A 105 8.59 23.48 -15.97
N TYR A 106 8.21 23.33 -14.71
CA TYR A 106 8.02 24.43 -13.77
C TYR A 106 9.15 24.40 -12.73
N ARG A 107 9.26 25.47 -11.94
CA ARG A 107 10.25 25.59 -10.87
C ARG A 107 10.19 24.41 -9.89
N ASP A 108 11.33 24.15 -9.23
CA ASP A 108 11.43 23.15 -8.19
C ASP A 108 10.37 23.34 -7.10
N GLY A 109 9.82 22.22 -6.63
CA GLY A 109 8.75 22.19 -5.64
C GLY A 109 7.34 22.37 -6.22
N ALA A 110 7.15 22.69 -7.51
CA ALA A 110 5.81 22.78 -8.12
C ALA A 110 5.01 21.47 -7.99
N PHE A 111 5.66 20.33 -8.25
CA PHE A 111 5.03 19.02 -8.06
C PHE A 111 4.64 18.76 -6.61
N THR A 112 5.54 19.06 -5.66
CA THR A 112 5.26 18.91 -4.22
C THR A 112 4.10 19.80 -3.76
N ALA A 113 4.04 21.04 -4.24
CA ALA A 113 2.94 21.95 -3.94
C ALA A 113 1.60 21.43 -4.50
N TRP A 114 1.60 20.88 -5.72
CA TRP A 114 0.41 20.25 -6.30
C TRP A 114 -0.05 19.02 -5.50
N LEU A 115 0.89 18.18 -5.02
CA LEU A 115 0.58 17.06 -4.14
C LEU A 115 -0.10 17.52 -2.85
N LEU A 116 0.44 18.56 -2.20
CA LEU A 116 -0.15 19.12 -0.99
C LEU A 116 -1.53 19.71 -1.25
N ALA A 117 -1.71 20.44 -2.35
CA ALA A 117 -3.00 21.03 -2.71
C ALA A 117 -4.08 19.98 -3.03
N THR A 118 -3.70 18.84 -3.61
CA THR A 118 -4.65 17.81 -4.08
C THR A 118 -4.93 16.73 -3.03
N TYR A 119 -3.92 16.33 -2.24
CA TYR A 119 -4.01 15.22 -1.29
C TYR A 119 -3.91 15.64 0.18
N GLY A 120 -3.56 16.90 0.47
CA GLY A 120 -3.30 17.39 1.83
C GLY A 120 -2.01 16.83 2.47
N ASN A 121 -1.29 15.93 1.79
CA ASN A 121 -0.05 15.33 2.26
C ASN A 121 0.80 14.85 1.08
N ARG A 122 2.09 14.56 1.34
CA ARG A 122 3.03 14.05 0.33
C ARG A 122 3.11 12.52 0.33
N GLN A 123 2.95 11.89 1.50
CA GLN A 123 3.26 10.47 1.69
C GLN A 123 2.35 9.56 0.85
N THR A 124 1.04 9.74 0.96
CA THR A 124 0.06 8.93 0.24
C THR A 124 0.24 8.98 -1.28
N PRO A 125 0.35 10.16 -1.92
CA PRO A 125 0.56 10.19 -3.37
C PRO A 125 1.93 9.66 -3.80
N TYR A 126 3.00 9.84 -3.01
CA TYR A 126 4.28 9.19 -3.32
C TYR A 126 4.18 7.67 -3.25
N ASN A 127 3.48 7.11 -2.25
CA ASN A 127 3.24 5.67 -2.15
C ASN A 127 2.47 5.14 -3.37
N PHE A 128 1.43 5.86 -3.84
CA PHE A 128 0.70 5.49 -5.05
C PHE A 128 1.56 5.56 -6.30
N LEU A 129 2.37 6.62 -6.46
CA LEU A 129 3.28 6.77 -7.58
C LEU A 129 4.30 5.62 -7.62
N GLN A 130 4.95 5.33 -6.49
CA GLN A 130 5.93 4.25 -6.38
C GLN A 130 5.30 2.88 -6.63
N TYR A 131 4.10 2.64 -6.09
CA TYR A 131 3.36 1.40 -6.34
C TYR A 131 3.08 1.23 -7.83
N TYR A 132 2.55 2.27 -8.48
CA TYR A 132 2.25 2.23 -9.91
C TYR A 132 3.49 1.97 -10.75
N GLU A 133 4.59 2.71 -10.51
CA GLU A 133 5.84 2.52 -11.23
C GLU A 133 6.38 1.09 -11.05
N PHE A 134 6.40 0.60 -9.81
CA PHE A 134 6.84 -0.77 -9.53
C PHE A 134 5.94 -1.82 -10.20
N TYR A 135 4.63 -1.67 -10.09
CA TYR A 135 3.65 -2.59 -10.70
C TYR A 135 3.79 -2.64 -12.23
N THR A 136 4.11 -1.51 -12.88
CA THR A 136 4.36 -1.47 -14.34
C THR A 136 5.67 -2.15 -14.77
N LEU A 137 6.66 -2.23 -13.88
CA LEU A 137 7.95 -2.87 -14.16
C LEU A 137 7.92 -4.38 -13.90
N VAL A 138 7.11 -4.83 -12.94
CA VAL A 138 7.03 -6.25 -12.58
C VAL A 138 6.29 -7.04 -13.67
N PRO A 139 6.77 -8.25 -14.03
CA PRO A 139 6.07 -9.15 -14.94
C PRO A 139 4.61 -9.40 -14.54
N LYS A 140 3.70 -9.39 -15.54
CA LYS A 140 2.26 -9.62 -15.32
C LYS A 140 1.93 -10.94 -14.61
N THR A 141 2.80 -11.94 -14.75
CA THR A 141 2.67 -13.24 -14.08
C THR A 141 2.74 -13.13 -12.54
N LEU A 142 3.34 -12.06 -12.01
CA LEU A 142 3.46 -11.81 -10.57
C LEU A 142 2.41 -10.84 -10.02
N HIS A 143 1.59 -10.22 -10.88
CA HIS A 143 0.55 -9.28 -10.46
C HIS A 143 -0.46 -9.89 -9.48
N PRO A 144 -0.95 -11.13 -9.67
CA PRO A 144 -1.84 -11.77 -8.70
C PRO A 144 -1.20 -11.88 -7.30
N THR A 145 0.10 -12.17 -7.25
CA THR A 145 0.83 -12.26 -5.98
C THR A 145 0.97 -10.89 -5.32
N ILE A 146 1.35 -9.85 -6.08
CA ILE A 146 1.38 -8.47 -5.56
C ILE A 146 0.03 -8.04 -4.98
N GLU A 147 -1.07 -8.42 -5.63
CA GLU A 147 -2.43 -8.10 -5.20
C GLU A 147 -2.83 -8.78 -3.89
N SER A 148 -2.27 -9.96 -3.62
CA SER A 148 -2.47 -10.68 -2.35
C SER A 148 -1.64 -10.11 -1.19
N MET A 149 -0.48 -9.50 -1.49
CA MET A 149 0.49 -9.03 -0.51
C MET A 149 0.01 -7.79 0.29
N PRO A 150 0.48 -7.62 1.54
CA PRO A 150 0.18 -6.43 2.34
C PRO A 150 0.63 -5.14 1.65
N ARG A 151 -0.31 -4.20 1.44
CA ARG A 151 -0.06 -2.96 0.69
C ARG A 151 1.17 -2.17 1.17
N GLN A 152 1.29 -2.01 2.49
CA GLN A 152 2.39 -1.26 3.09
C GLN A 152 3.75 -1.94 2.86
N ALA A 153 3.78 -3.27 2.76
CA ALA A 153 4.99 -3.99 2.40
C ALA A 153 5.36 -3.72 0.93
N ILE A 154 4.39 -3.68 0.02
CA ILE A 154 4.66 -3.30 -1.38
C ILE A 154 5.14 -1.85 -1.50
N TYR A 155 4.52 -0.90 -0.78
CA TYR A 155 5.02 0.48 -0.74
C TYR A 155 6.47 0.53 -0.26
N THR A 156 6.78 -0.25 0.78
CA THR A 156 8.16 -0.36 1.27
C THR A 156 9.07 -0.93 0.17
N LEU A 157 8.73 -2.06 -0.44
CA LEU A 157 9.53 -2.71 -1.49
C LEU A 157 9.75 -1.81 -2.71
N ALA A 158 8.70 -1.13 -3.16
CA ALA A 158 8.76 -0.20 -4.29
C ALA A 158 9.67 0.98 -3.99
N SER A 159 9.61 1.52 -2.78
CA SER A 159 10.38 2.70 -2.35
C SER A 159 11.87 2.47 -2.12
N ARG A 160 12.31 1.21 -2.01
CA ARG A 160 13.71 0.85 -1.73
C ARG A 160 14.54 0.86 -3.00
N GLU A 161 15.78 1.32 -2.91
CA GLU A 161 16.75 1.14 -3.97
C GLU A 161 17.29 -0.30 -3.95
N GLY A 162 17.58 -0.86 -5.12
CA GLY A 162 18.11 -2.21 -5.24
C GLY A 162 17.76 -2.87 -6.57
N GLU A 163 18.38 -4.03 -6.83
CA GLU A 163 18.17 -4.83 -8.04
C GLU A 163 16.71 -5.29 -8.16
N GLN A 164 16.13 -5.10 -9.34
CA GLN A 164 14.75 -5.46 -9.63
C GLN A 164 14.50 -6.97 -9.49
N GLU A 165 15.45 -7.81 -9.90
CA GLU A 165 15.34 -9.27 -9.80
C GLU A 165 15.14 -9.75 -8.35
N LYS A 166 15.87 -9.16 -7.39
CA LYS A 166 15.69 -9.46 -5.96
C LYS A 166 14.34 -9.02 -5.43
N LYS A 167 13.79 -7.92 -5.93
CA LYS A 167 12.43 -7.49 -5.57
C LYS A 167 11.39 -8.47 -6.10
N GLU A 168 11.57 -8.96 -7.32
CA GLU A 168 10.70 -9.97 -7.91
C GLU A 168 10.81 -11.32 -7.19
N GLU A 169 11.99 -11.70 -6.71
CA GLU A 169 12.19 -12.88 -5.89
C GLU A 169 11.38 -12.82 -4.58
N ILE A 170 11.35 -11.66 -3.90
CA ILE A 170 10.49 -11.47 -2.72
C ILE A 170 9.01 -11.71 -3.06
N ILE A 171 8.56 -11.28 -4.24
CA ILE A 171 7.19 -11.49 -4.68
C ILE A 171 6.95 -12.97 -4.99
N ARG A 172 7.84 -13.62 -5.74
CA ARG A 172 7.73 -15.06 -6.09
C ARG A 172 7.67 -15.94 -4.85
N ASN A 173 8.43 -15.59 -3.82
CA ASN A 173 8.55 -16.36 -2.59
C ASN A 173 7.54 -15.94 -1.51
N TYR A 174 6.53 -15.12 -1.84
CA TYR A 174 5.48 -14.74 -0.90
C TYR A 174 4.56 -15.93 -0.60
N GLN A 175 4.42 -16.25 0.70
CA GLN A 175 3.65 -17.39 1.21
C GLN A 175 2.65 -16.93 2.29
N GLY A 176 2.09 -15.73 2.12
CA GLY A 176 1.15 -15.17 3.08
C GLY A 176 1.81 -14.58 4.34
N GLU A 177 3.10 -14.22 4.31
CA GLU A 177 3.72 -13.51 5.43
C GLU A 177 2.90 -12.28 5.84
N THR A 178 2.87 -12.02 7.15
CA THR A 178 2.22 -10.83 7.69
C THR A 178 2.91 -9.56 7.22
N LYS A 179 2.19 -8.43 7.31
CA LYS A 179 2.74 -7.11 7.01
C LYS A 179 4.09 -6.86 7.70
N GLN A 180 4.20 -7.23 8.98
CA GLN A 180 5.40 -6.94 9.77
C GLN A 180 6.58 -7.82 9.39
N GLU A 181 6.35 -9.11 9.19
CA GLU A 181 7.37 -10.06 8.73
C GLU A 181 7.92 -9.65 7.37
N LEU A 182 7.02 -9.35 6.42
CA LEU A 182 7.42 -8.98 5.07
C LEU A 182 8.16 -7.63 5.04
N ILE A 183 7.71 -6.62 5.79
CA ILE A 183 8.43 -5.35 5.92
C ILE A 183 9.83 -5.58 6.52
N THR A 184 9.94 -6.45 7.52
CA THR A 184 11.23 -6.76 8.16
C THR A 184 12.16 -7.43 7.15
N LYS A 185 11.69 -8.45 6.43
CA LYS A 185 12.42 -9.13 5.34
C LYS A 185 12.91 -8.14 4.28
N ILE A 186 12.04 -7.23 3.83
CA ILE A 186 12.39 -6.19 2.84
C ILE A 186 13.47 -5.26 3.39
N ARG A 187 13.37 -4.82 4.65
CA ARG A 187 14.34 -3.91 5.26
C ARG A 187 15.71 -4.56 5.48
N THR A 188 15.75 -5.87 5.71
CA THR A 188 17.00 -6.64 5.82
C THR A 188 17.68 -6.79 4.47
N ILE A 189 16.91 -7.11 3.41
CA ILE A 189 17.45 -7.31 2.05
C ILE A 189 17.85 -5.97 1.41
N PHE A 190 17.06 -4.92 1.64
CA PHE A 190 17.27 -3.58 1.10
C PHE A 190 17.39 -2.57 2.25
N PRO A 191 18.52 -2.54 2.97
CA PRO A 191 18.74 -1.55 4.03
C PRO A 191 18.72 -0.12 3.46
N LEU A 192 18.34 0.86 4.30
CA LEU A 192 18.49 2.26 3.91
C LEU A 192 19.97 2.61 3.92
N LYS A 193 20.38 3.49 3.00
CA LYS A 193 21.71 4.10 3.04
C LYS A 193 21.83 4.98 4.29
N ASP A 194 23.06 5.22 4.72
CA ASP A 194 23.33 5.95 5.97
C ASP A 194 22.85 7.41 5.93
N ASP A 195 22.79 8.00 4.73
CA ASP A 195 22.38 9.37 4.42
C ASP A 195 20.90 9.51 4.04
N ASP A 196 20.14 8.40 4.01
CA ASP A 196 18.73 8.44 3.63
C ASP A 196 17.91 9.11 4.74
N GLY A 197 17.28 10.25 4.44
CA GLY A 197 16.45 11.00 5.38
C GLY A 197 15.20 10.26 5.91
N ARG A 198 14.87 9.07 5.36
CA ARG A 198 13.85 8.17 5.91
C ARG A 198 14.40 7.26 7.01
N ARG A 199 15.72 7.18 7.17
CA ARG A 199 16.34 6.45 8.27
C ARG A 199 15.98 7.19 9.53
N GLU A 200 15.33 6.47 10.44
CA GLU A 200 15.02 7.02 11.75
C GLU A 200 16.34 7.37 12.43
N ASN A 201 16.54 8.66 12.71
CA ASN A 201 17.59 9.05 13.63
C ASN A 201 17.18 8.49 14.99
N ILE A 202 17.77 7.35 15.35
CA ILE A 202 17.51 6.64 16.60
C ILE A 202 17.70 7.59 17.78
N GLY A 203 18.63 8.54 17.71
CA GLY A 203 18.78 9.59 18.72
C GLY A 203 17.52 10.44 18.83
N ASP A 204 17.09 11.05 17.72
CA ASP A 204 15.90 11.92 17.71
C ASP A 204 14.61 11.19 18.10
N SER A 205 14.42 9.95 17.65
CA SER A 205 13.24 9.16 18.00
C SER A 205 13.25 8.72 19.46
N THR A 206 14.42 8.34 19.98
CA THR A 206 14.61 8.04 21.40
C THR A 206 14.34 9.26 22.27
N CYS A 207 14.85 10.44 21.88
CA CYS A 207 14.57 11.71 22.57
C CYS A 207 13.05 11.99 22.60
N LYS A 208 12.36 11.92 21.46
CA LYS A 208 10.91 12.13 21.39
C LYS A 208 10.11 11.12 22.23
N ALA A 209 10.56 9.86 22.29
CA ALA A 209 9.91 8.83 23.10
C ALA A 209 10.09 9.11 24.59
N LEU A 210 11.30 9.49 25.02
CA LEU A 210 11.59 9.90 26.39
C LEU A 210 10.78 11.13 26.81
N ASP A 211 10.67 12.14 25.95
CA ASP A 211 9.86 13.33 26.23
C ASP A 211 8.39 12.98 26.48
N ARG A 212 7.81 12.08 25.67
CA ARG A 212 6.44 11.59 25.87
C ARG A 212 6.28 10.83 27.18
N LEU A 213 7.27 10.00 27.54
CA LEU A 213 7.25 9.28 28.81
C LEU A 213 7.32 10.24 30.00
N LEU A 214 8.23 11.21 29.97
CA LEU A 214 8.37 12.23 31.01
C LEU A 214 7.09 13.06 31.15
N GLN A 215 6.50 13.48 30.03
CA GLN A 215 5.24 14.21 30.01
C GLN A 215 4.11 13.37 30.60
N GLY A 216 4.01 12.09 30.22
CA GLY A 216 3.02 11.16 30.78
C GLY A 216 3.17 10.96 32.30
N PHE A 217 4.40 10.93 32.81
CA PHE A 217 4.67 10.86 34.25
C PHE A 217 4.30 12.15 34.98
N ARG A 218 4.58 13.31 34.37
CA ARG A 218 4.21 14.63 34.93
C ARG A 218 2.70 14.82 35.00
N ASP A 219 1.99 14.51 33.92
CA ASP A 219 0.57 14.80 33.79
C ASP A 219 -0.30 13.84 34.61
N ARG A 220 0.14 12.58 34.78
CA ARG A 220 -0.67 11.54 35.42
C ARG A 220 -0.22 11.21 36.85
N ALA A 221 0.95 11.66 37.26
CA ALA A 221 1.56 11.41 38.58
C ALA A 221 1.26 9.98 39.10
N PRO A 222 1.64 8.92 38.35
CA PRO A 222 1.20 7.57 38.65
C PRO A 222 1.69 7.14 40.04
N LYS A 223 0.85 6.39 40.77
CA LYS A 223 1.31 5.68 41.97
C LYS A 223 2.19 4.51 41.55
N ILE A 224 3.49 4.64 41.80
CA ILE A 224 4.50 3.62 41.47
C ILE A 224 4.81 2.83 42.74
N ASN A 225 4.74 1.51 42.68
CA ASN A 225 5.19 0.65 43.79
C ASN A 225 6.71 0.41 43.74
N GLU A 226 7.30 -0.06 44.85
CA GLU A 226 8.76 -0.24 44.94
C GLU A 226 9.33 -1.18 43.87
N LYS A 227 8.59 -2.22 43.47
CA LYS A 227 9.01 -3.13 42.39
C LYS A 227 9.08 -2.41 41.05
N GLN A 228 8.06 -1.62 40.70
CA GLN A 228 8.01 -0.84 39.47
C GLN A 228 9.09 0.25 39.45
N LYS A 229 9.32 0.91 40.60
CA LYS A 229 10.40 1.90 40.76
C LYS A 229 11.76 1.27 40.50
N GLY A 230 12.03 0.10 41.06
CA GLY A 230 13.27 -0.64 40.81
C GLY A 230 13.48 -0.98 39.33
N ILE A 231 12.45 -1.47 38.64
CA ILE A 231 12.52 -1.79 37.21
C ILE A 231 12.79 -0.53 36.38
N LEU A 232 12.08 0.58 36.66
CA LEU A 232 12.25 1.83 35.91
C LEU A 232 13.68 2.38 36.06
N LEU A 233 14.24 2.35 37.27
CA LEU A 233 15.61 2.80 37.52
C LEU A 233 16.65 1.91 36.83
N ASP A 234 16.46 0.59 36.84
CA ASP A 234 17.33 -0.35 36.10
C ASP A 234 17.32 -0.09 34.59
N GLN A 235 16.14 0.12 34.00
CA GLN A 235 16.02 0.42 32.56
C GLN A 235 16.68 1.77 32.20
N ILE A 236 16.52 2.79 33.04
CA ILE A 236 17.18 4.09 32.86
C ILE A 236 18.70 3.93 32.94
N GLN A 237 19.20 3.11 33.87
CA GLN A 237 20.64 2.87 34.01
C GLN A 237 21.21 2.12 32.80
N LYS A 238 20.52 1.09 32.31
CA LYS A 238 20.89 0.36 31.09
C LYS A 238 20.94 1.29 29.88
N LEU A 239 19.91 2.13 29.71
CA LEU A 239 19.88 3.13 28.64
C LEU A 239 21.03 4.12 28.74
N THR A 240 21.36 4.58 29.96
CA THR A 240 22.49 5.49 30.22
C THR A 240 23.83 4.86 29.81
N ASN A 241 24.04 3.58 30.13
CA ASN A 241 25.26 2.85 29.76
C ASN A 241 25.37 2.71 28.23
N LEU A 242 24.28 2.33 27.56
CA LEU A 242 24.23 2.23 26.10
C LEU A 242 24.53 3.58 25.41
N ILE A 243 24.01 4.69 25.93
CA ILE A 243 24.29 6.03 25.39
C ILE A 243 25.79 6.36 25.51
N LYS A 244 26.42 6.03 26.65
CA LYS A 244 27.86 6.26 26.87
C LYS A 244 28.71 5.44 25.89
N GLU A 245 28.37 4.17 25.69
CA GLU A 245 29.06 3.29 24.73
C GLU A 245 28.95 3.80 23.28
N CYS A 246 27.77 4.31 22.90
CA CYS A 246 27.56 4.90 21.58
C CYS A 246 28.34 6.20 21.37
N SER A 247 28.63 6.94 22.44
CA SER A 247 29.38 8.20 22.39
C SER A 247 30.89 8.01 22.26
N GLN A 248 31.41 6.83 22.61
CA GLN A 248 32.84 6.47 22.53
C GLN A 248 33.26 5.85 21.19
N LYS A 249 32.30 5.47 20.34
CA LYS A 249 32.54 4.87 19.02
C LYS A 249 32.58 5.88 17.86
N ARG A 250 32.73 7.18 18.16
CA ARG A 250 32.94 8.25 17.17
C ARG A 250 34.36 8.73 17.18
#